data_AF-A0A2D9DGL1-F1
#
_entry.id   AF-A0A2D9DGL1-F1
#
_cell.length_a   1.000
_cell.length_b   1.000
_cell.length_c   1.000
_cell.angle_alpha   90.00
_cell.angle_beta   90.00
_cell.angle_gamma   90.00
#
_symmetry.space_group_name_H-M   'P 1'
#
loop_
_entity.id
_entity.type
_entity.pdbx_description
1 polymer ?
#
loop_
_entity_poly.entity_id
_entity_poly.type
_entity_poly.pdbx_seq_one_letter_code
_entity_poly.pdbx_strand_id
1 'polypeptide(L)'
;MILRRKKKQTFILIANESEISVNFFRGYIKVGKKIEKFIYLLCKRWPNIWNSLNNHSSLDEDEKIEYLKLILNYAEIDDLKIISEKSQLKNDIETNSEFLNLIFDVEKLIQIIKELKIKFQNVDFTGATEKVKDFIYENDHYGINIPMIELMMKNFGNFSQDEFNKSNYSAILNSECDSLIEYIQSYINTYVKNVFLEIPENSQEREDTLISLLNNDHVTLQYRKAVVKKVDTKIIDPNELISEEMIHFILEEGKLIPSWKNILYFYNKTNGQFEDHLNKFLNSENNFKELIEEKLKPSGNDELKKFIRNFILNENVSLDFYQKYLNSFPVNFKDLNFESLHYDKVKSLVNKDKLSFTIKNYNRLRENFKPLHLTLIENNTTFFFDLIREIRLNAEDVNSLLGHSDFSISNKKKLIENLDESIYISDSKSLTTLGNLILEDSNFSESIKLISSVLLESNLSLDNKIYIFNRKSNLFNREFINEFLTSLGGNFKELNEKGPMPYFEKSDLLFNFFKYLKQEGKISKIKPKKDLIQVTTFRK
;
A
#
# COMPACT_ATOMS: atom_id res chain seq x y z
N MET A 1 87.99 -16.15 14.79
CA MET A 1 87.12 -16.72 13.73
C MET A 1 86.24 -17.87 14.22
N ILE A 2 86.78 -18.86 14.97
CA ILE A 2 86.04 -20.05 15.47
C ILE A 2 84.83 -19.69 16.37
N LEU A 3 84.99 -18.75 17.31
CA LEU A 3 83.88 -18.32 18.18
C LEU A 3 82.69 -17.73 17.40
N ARG A 4 82.94 -16.97 16.32
CA ARG A 4 81.88 -16.42 15.47
C ARG A 4 81.13 -17.52 14.71
N ARG A 5 81.84 -18.56 14.23
CA ARG A 5 81.23 -19.74 13.59
C ARG A 5 80.40 -20.57 14.59
N LYS A 6 80.93 -20.86 15.78
CA LYS A 6 80.20 -21.57 16.84
C LYS A 6 78.93 -20.83 17.24
N LYS A 7 79.03 -19.52 17.47
CA LYS A 7 77.86 -18.66 17.76
C LYS A 7 76.81 -18.75 16.64
N LYS A 8 77.23 -18.70 15.38
CA LYS A 8 76.31 -18.81 14.23
C LYS A 8 75.55 -20.14 14.24
N GLN A 9 76.22 -21.25 14.52
CA GLN A 9 75.62 -22.59 14.58
C GLN A 9 74.66 -22.74 15.77
N THR A 10 74.98 -22.16 16.93
CA THR A 10 74.10 -22.19 18.10
C THR A 10 72.74 -21.55 17.81
N PHE A 11 72.71 -20.37 17.19
CA PHE A 11 71.43 -19.72 16.84
C PHE A 11 70.64 -20.47 15.77
N ILE A 12 71.30 -21.22 14.88
CA ILE A 12 70.61 -22.10 13.91
C ILE A 12 69.96 -23.28 14.64
N LEU A 13 70.66 -23.85 15.63
CA LEU A 13 70.11 -24.95 16.43
C LEU A 13 68.88 -24.49 17.23
N ILE A 14 68.96 -23.31 17.86
CA ILE A 14 67.83 -22.74 18.61
C ILE A 14 66.65 -22.39 17.69
N ALA A 15 66.91 -22.06 16.42
CA ALA A 15 65.87 -21.70 15.45
C ALA A 15 65.26 -22.92 14.71
N ASN A 16 65.48 -24.15 15.19
CA ASN A 16 65.05 -25.37 14.48
C ASN A 16 63.61 -25.82 14.79
N GLU A 17 62.83 -25.02 15.53
CA GLU A 17 61.41 -25.26 15.83
C GLU A 17 61.13 -26.52 16.69
N SER A 18 62.16 -27.18 17.20
CA SER A 18 61.99 -28.35 18.07
C SER A 18 61.50 -27.96 19.47
N GLU A 19 60.88 -28.91 20.17
CA GLU A 19 60.47 -28.74 21.57
C GLU A 19 61.64 -28.33 22.48
N ILE A 20 62.83 -28.88 22.23
CA ILE A 20 64.07 -28.52 22.94
C ILE A 20 64.38 -27.04 22.74
N SER A 21 64.19 -26.51 21.54
CA SER A 21 64.46 -25.11 21.21
C SER A 21 63.47 -24.15 21.88
N VAL A 22 62.19 -24.48 21.91
CA VAL A 22 61.18 -23.69 22.61
C VAL A 22 61.41 -23.72 24.12
N ASN A 23 61.72 -24.89 24.70
CA ASN A 23 62.06 -25.01 26.11
C ASN A 23 63.35 -24.26 26.47
N PHE A 24 64.36 -24.29 25.58
CA PHE A 24 65.57 -23.48 25.75
C PHE A 24 65.26 -21.99 25.72
N PHE A 25 64.44 -21.54 24.78
CA PHE A 25 64.00 -20.15 24.68
C PHE A 25 63.32 -19.71 25.99
N ARG A 26 62.29 -20.45 26.45
CA ARG A 26 61.58 -20.22 27.71
C ARG A 26 62.52 -20.14 28.91
N GLY A 27 63.44 -21.10 29.03
CA GLY A 27 64.43 -21.11 30.10
C GLY A 27 65.38 -19.92 30.03
N TYR A 28 65.84 -19.56 28.83
CA TYR A 28 66.75 -18.44 28.63
C TYR A 28 66.10 -17.08 28.95
N ILE A 29 64.82 -16.88 28.65
CA ILE A 29 64.12 -15.66 29.06
C ILE A 29 64.13 -15.50 30.59
N LYS A 30 63.90 -16.59 31.33
CA LYS A 30 63.79 -16.56 32.80
C LYS A 30 65.10 -16.28 33.53
N VAL A 31 66.24 -16.79 33.05
CA VAL A 31 67.53 -16.70 33.78
C VAL A 31 68.70 -16.12 32.96
N GLY A 32 68.47 -15.82 31.69
CA GLY A 32 69.49 -15.38 30.76
C GLY A 32 69.98 -13.96 31.04
N LYS A 33 71.13 -13.62 30.44
CA LYS A 33 71.70 -12.27 30.46
C LYS A 33 71.72 -11.71 29.05
N LYS A 34 71.53 -10.39 28.90
CA LYS A 34 71.49 -9.69 27.59
C LYS A 34 70.35 -10.20 26.69
N ILE A 35 69.15 -10.34 27.27
CA ILE A 35 67.94 -10.82 26.60
C ILE A 35 67.68 -10.05 25.30
N GLU A 36 67.80 -8.72 25.33
CA GLU A 36 67.64 -7.83 24.16
C GLU A 36 68.48 -8.29 22.96
N LYS A 37 69.78 -8.51 23.20
CA LYS A 37 70.73 -8.94 22.16
C LYS A 37 70.50 -10.38 21.72
N PHE A 38 70.00 -11.22 22.61
CA PHE A 38 69.62 -12.60 22.28
C PHE A 38 68.43 -12.60 21.33
N ILE A 39 67.36 -11.88 21.65
CA ILE A 39 66.15 -11.76 20.83
C ILE A 39 66.47 -11.16 19.46
N TYR A 40 67.22 -10.06 19.44
CA TYR A 40 67.71 -9.43 18.20
C TYR A 40 68.42 -10.43 17.26
N LEU A 41 69.34 -11.25 17.79
CA LEU A 41 70.07 -12.22 16.97
C LEU A 41 69.24 -13.44 16.59
N LEU A 42 68.26 -13.79 17.41
CA LEU A 42 67.40 -14.95 17.19
C LEU A 42 66.36 -14.66 16.10
N CYS A 43 65.72 -13.49 16.13
CA CYS A 43 64.73 -13.08 15.12
C CYS A 43 65.32 -13.10 13.70
N LYS A 44 66.59 -12.68 13.55
CA LYS A 44 67.36 -12.77 12.28
C LYS A 44 67.49 -14.17 11.69
N ARG A 45 67.26 -15.21 12.49
CA ARG A 45 67.54 -16.61 12.13
C ARG A 45 66.35 -17.53 12.28
N TRP A 46 65.26 -17.05 12.86
CA TRP A 46 64.06 -17.82 13.08
C TRP A 46 62.84 -17.09 12.51
N PRO A 47 62.66 -17.10 11.17
CA PRO A 47 61.50 -16.46 10.53
C PRO A 47 60.14 -16.92 11.09
N ASN A 48 60.00 -18.19 11.45
CA ASN A 48 58.75 -18.75 11.98
C ASN A 48 58.64 -18.64 13.52
N ILE A 49 59.51 -17.86 14.19
CA ILE A 49 59.61 -17.84 15.66
C ILE A 49 58.27 -17.64 16.35
N TRP A 50 57.43 -16.74 15.82
CA TRP A 50 56.18 -16.41 16.47
C TRP A 50 55.19 -17.57 16.44
N ASN A 51 55.00 -18.27 15.32
CA ASN A 51 54.14 -19.46 15.29
C ASN A 51 54.69 -20.58 16.18
N SER A 52 56.01 -20.79 16.16
CA SER A 52 56.63 -21.83 16.98
C SER A 52 56.41 -21.60 18.48
N LEU A 53 56.32 -20.34 18.92
CA LEU A 53 56.03 -19.98 20.30
C LEU A 53 54.53 -19.92 20.57
N ASN A 54 53.76 -19.20 19.75
CA ASN A 54 52.33 -18.96 19.97
C ASN A 54 51.50 -20.27 19.97
N ASN A 55 51.88 -21.24 19.12
CA ASN A 55 51.19 -22.53 19.02
C ASN A 55 51.75 -23.59 19.98
N HIS A 56 52.76 -23.27 20.78
CA HIS A 56 53.37 -24.26 21.65
C HIS A 56 52.48 -24.54 22.87
N SER A 57 52.03 -25.79 23.01
CA SER A 57 51.05 -26.19 24.02
C SER A 57 51.52 -26.05 25.48
N SER A 58 52.83 -25.97 25.72
CA SER A 58 53.39 -25.83 27.07
C SER A 58 53.53 -24.38 27.57
N LEU A 59 53.25 -23.40 26.70
CA LEU A 59 53.30 -21.97 27.04
C LEU A 59 51.90 -21.47 27.36
N ASP A 60 51.77 -20.78 28.49
CA ASP A 60 50.55 -20.07 28.85
C ASP A 60 50.44 -18.72 28.13
N GLU A 61 49.27 -18.08 28.21
CA GLU A 61 49.01 -16.82 27.50
C GLU A 61 49.89 -15.67 28.01
N ASP A 62 50.20 -15.62 29.31
CA ASP A 62 51.07 -14.60 29.89
C ASP A 62 52.49 -14.71 29.32
N GLU A 63 53.03 -15.93 29.23
CA GLU A 63 54.33 -16.19 28.61
C GLU A 63 54.33 -15.82 27.12
N LYS A 64 53.26 -16.13 26.39
CA LYS A 64 53.15 -15.76 24.97
C LYS A 64 53.14 -14.24 24.78
N ILE A 65 52.39 -13.51 25.61
CA ILE A 65 52.35 -12.04 25.61
C ILE A 65 53.73 -11.46 25.94
N GLU A 66 54.42 -12.01 26.95
CA GLU A 66 55.78 -11.61 27.30
C GLU A 66 56.74 -11.82 26.12
N TYR A 67 56.66 -12.96 25.44
CA TYR A 67 57.52 -13.27 24.30
C TYR A 67 57.22 -12.40 23.09
N LEU A 68 55.94 -12.14 22.81
CA LEU A 68 55.53 -11.20 21.78
C LEU A 68 56.13 -9.82 22.05
N LYS A 69 55.99 -9.33 23.28
CA LYS A 69 56.57 -8.07 23.74
C LYS A 69 58.07 -8.03 23.52
N LEU A 70 58.81 -9.08 23.87
CA LEU A 70 60.26 -9.16 23.63
C LEU A 70 60.60 -9.11 22.14
N ILE A 71 59.91 -9.90 21.31
CA ILE A 71 60.14 -9.94 19.86
C ILE A 71 59.90 -8.55 19.24
N LEU A 72 58.77 -7.92 19.54
CA LEU A 72 58.40 -6.60 19.01
C LEU A 72 59.39 -5.52 19.44
N ASN A 73 59.81 -5.49 20.72
CA ASN A 73 60.71 -4.45 21.21
C ASN A 73 62.17 -4.63 20.73
N TYR A 74 62.64 -5.84 20.42
CA TYR A 74 64.07 -6.07 20.14
C TYR A 74 64.43 -6.58 18.73
N ALA A 75 63.49 -7.07 17.94
CA ALA A 75 63.74 -7.42 16.53
C ALA A 75 63.95 -6.16 15.67
N GLU A 76 64.73 -6.26 14.57
CA GLU A 76 64.76 -5.20 13.56
C GLU A 76 63.48 -5.23 12.73
N ILE A 77 63.10 -4.08 12.17
CA ILE A 77 61.90 -3.96 11.35
C ILE A 77 61.94 -4.90 10.14
N ASP A 78 63.09 -5.04 9.47
CA ASP A 78 63.24 -5.95 8.33
C ASP A 78 63.07 -7.42 8.74
N ASP A 79 63.51 -7.80 9.94
CA ASP A 79 63.28 -9.14 10.48
C ASP A 79 61.80 -9.35 10.84
N LEU A 80 61.13 -8.34 11.41
CA LEU A 80 59.70 -8.39 11.73
C LEU A 80 58.83 -8.53 10.48
N LYS A 81 59.20 -7.91 9.36
CA LYS A 81 58.53 -8.14 8.06
C LYS A 81 58.60 -9.62 7.67
N ILE A 82 59.80 -10.21 7.72
CA ILE A 82 60.00 -11.63 7.40
C ILE A 82 59.20 -12.52 8.36
N ILE A 83 59.22 -12.22 9.66
CA ILE A 83 58.46 -12.98 10.66
C ILE A 83 56.96 -12.86 10.41
N SER A 84 56.48 -11.66 10.13
CA SER A 84 55.09 -11.38 9.79
C SER A 84 54.61 -12.11 8.55
N GLU A 85 55.46 -12.32 7.55
CA GLU A 85 55.12 -13.07 6.33
C GLU A 85 55.14 -14.59 6.55
N LYS A 86 55.90 -15.08 7.53
CA LYS A 86 56.07 -16.50 7.82
C LYS A 86 55.21 -17.00 8.99
N SER A 87 54.54 -16.11 9.70
CA SER A 87 53.77 -16.43 10.90
C SER A 87 52.44 -15.68 11.00
N GLN A 88 51.64 -16.00 12.01
CA GLN A 88 50.39 -15.31 12.32
C GLN A 88 50.59 -13.94 13.00
N LEU A 89 51.83 -13.45 13.11
CA LEU A 89 52.16 -12.24 13.86
C LEU A 89 51.30 -11.05 13.44
N LYS A 90 51.10 -10.83 12.14
CA LYS A 90 50.24 -9.74 11.66
C LYS A 90 48.81 -9.85 12.17
N ASN A 91 48.21 -11.02 12.03
CA ASN A 91 46.83 -11.26 12.46
C ASN A 91 46.69 -11.08 13.98
N ASP A 92 47.65 -11.59 14.74
CA ASP A 92 47.64 -11.48 16.20
C ASP A 92 47.84 -10.01 16.64
N ILE A 93 48.62 -9.22 15.90
CA ILE A 93 48.70 -7.76 16.11
C ILE A 93 47.37 -7.08 15.78
N GLU A 94 46.78 -7.38 14.63
CA GLU A 94 45.55 -6.72 14.14
C GLU A 94 44.34 -7.01 15.04
N THR A 95 44.35 -8.11 15.79
CA THR A 95 43.22 -8.53 16.64
C THR A 95 43.44 -8.32 18.14
N ASN A 96 44.66 -7.94 18.57
CA ASN A 96 44.98 -7.72 19.96
C ASN A 96 44.68 -6.27 20.38
N SER A 97 43.65 -6.10 21.22
CA SER A 97 43.23 -4.78 21.71
C SER A 97 44.32 -4.02 22.47
N GLU A 98 45.22 -4.73 23.15
CA GLU A 98 46.26 -4.15 24.00
C GLU A 98 47.59 -3.95 23.27
N PHE A 99 47.64 -4.18 21.95
CA PHE A 99 48.88 -4.15 21.18
C PHE A 99 49.69 -2.85 21.35
N LEU A 100 49.01 -1.70 21.42
CA LEU A 100 49.67 -0.39 21.55
C LEU A 100 50.46 -0.27 22.87
N ASN A 101 50.11 -1.05 23.90
CA ASN A 101 50.77 -1.06 25.20
C ASN A 101 51.94 -2.06 25.29
N LEU A 102 52.16 -2.87 24.25
CA LEU A 102 53.26 -3.84 24.21
C LEU A 102 54.61 -3.20 23.87
N ILE A 103 54.64 -2.05 23.19
CA ILE A 103 55.87 -1.43 22.67
C ILE A 103 56.09 -0.08 23.36
N PHE A 104 57.25 0.10 23.99
CA PHE A 104 57.55 1.32 24.75
C PHE A 104 58.03 2.49 23.88
N ASP A 105 58.68 2.18 22.75
CA ASP A 105 59.22 3.17 21.82
C ASP A 105 58.16 3.53 20.78
N VAL A 106 57.69 4.79 20.85
CA VAL A 106 56.66 5.35 19.96
C VAL A 106 57.08 5.30 18.48
N GLU A 107 58.34 5.61 18.15
CA GLU A 107 58.79 5.59 16.76
C GLU A 107 58.84 4.17 16.23
N LYS A 108 59.28 3.22 17.07
CA LYS A 108 59.29 1.81 16.71
C LYS A 108 57.88 1.28 16.49
N LEU A 109 56.94 1.61 17.38
CA LEU A 109 55.53 1.22 17.24
C LEU A 109 54.94 1.71 15.91
N ILE A 110 55.14 2.99 15.58
CA ILE A 110 54.69 3.58 14.30
C ILE A 110 55.35 2.86 13.11
N GLN A 111 56.65 2.59 13.17
CA GLN A 111 57.35 1.83 12.11
C GLN A 111 56.78 0.42 11.95
N ILE A 112 56.48 -0.29 13.05
CA ILE A 112 55.87 -1.63 12.97
C ILE A 112 54.50 -1.55 12.29
N ILE A 113 53.63 -0.64 12.74
CA ILE A 113 52.28 -0.45 12.16
C ILE A 113 52.37 -0.17 10.65
N LYS A 114 53.24 0.76 10.26
CA LYS A 114 53.45 1.17 8.88
C LYS A 114 54.00 0.06 8.00
N GLU A 115 55.11 -0.54 8.42
CA GLU A 115 55.93 -1.42 7.59
C GLU A 115 55.32 -2.82 7.45
N LEU A 116 54.59 -3.29 8.48
CA LEU A 116 53.79 -4.52 8.40
C LEU A 116 52.41 -4.27 7.78
N LYS A 117 52.08 -3.00 7.47
CA LYS A 117 50.79 -2.54 6.92
C LYS A 117 49.62 -3.06 7.76
N ILE A 118 49.71 -2.86 9.07
CA ILE A 118 48.71 -3.31 10.03
C ILE A 118 47.40 -2.58 9.76
N LYS A 119 46.29 -3.32 9.75
CA LYS A 119 44.92 -2.80 9.74
C LYS A 119 44.19 -3.38 10.95
N PHE A 120 44.24 -2.67 12.07
CA PHE A 120 43.63 -3.12 13.33
C PHE A 120 42.16 -3.46 13.11
N GLN A 121 41.76 -4.67 13.49
CA GLN A 121 40.37 -5.09 13.55
C GLN A 121 39.75 -4.79 14.91
N ASN A 122 40.59 -4.69 15.95
CA ASN A 122 40.24 -4.24 17.28
C ASN A 122 41.49 -3.67 17.97
N VAL A 123 41.40 -2.48 18.56
CA VAL A 123 42.49 -1.85 19.32
C VAL A 123 41.91 -0.94 20.39
N ASP A 124 42.61 -0.77 21.50
CA ASP A 124 42.31 0.21 22.53
C ASP A 124 43.35 1.33 22.50
N PHE A 125 42.89 2.58 22.54
CA PHE A 125 43.74 3.77 22.61
C PHE A 125 44.13 4.15 24.04
N THR A 126 43.64 3.43 25.06
CA THR A 126 44.03 3.61 26.45
C THR A 126 45.54 3.41 26.62
N GLY A 127 46.24 4.45 27.08
CA GLY A 127 47.70 4.44 27.27
C GLY A 127 48.52 4.82 26.03
N ALA A 128 47.91 4.87 24.84
CA ALA A 128 48.58 5.31 23.62
C ALA A 128 48.79 6.83 23.61
N THR A 129 49.93 7.29 23.09
CA THR A 129 50.20 8.72 22.89
C THR A 129 49.39 9.27 21.72
N GLU A 130 49.01 10.55 21.75
CA GLU A 130 48.29 11.21 20.63
C GLU A 130 48.96 10.99 19.27
N LYS A 131 50.29 11.09 19.21
CA LYS A 131 51.06 10.82 17.98
C LYS A 131 50.77 9.44 17.35
N VAL A 132 50.56 8.41 18.17
CA VAL A 132 50.24 7.05 17.68
C VAL A 132 48.79 6.99 17.22
N LYS A 133 47.87 7.59 17.98
CA LYS A 133 46.45 7.65 17.63
C LYS A 133 46.25 8.39 16.30
N ASP A 134 46.82 9.59 16.17
CA ASP A 134 46.79 10.41 14.96
C ASP A 134 47.37 9.64 13.77
N PHE A 135 48.53 9.00 13.95
CA PHE A 135 49.14 8.18 12.89
C PHE A 135 48.21 7.05 12.43
N ILE A 136 47.55 6.35 13.36
CA ILE A 136 46.61 5.27 13.02
C ILE A 136 45.41 5.83 12.25
N TYR A 137 44.86 6.94 12.71
CA TYR A 137 43.67 7.57 12.16
C TYR A 137 43.88 8.19 10.78
N GLU A 138 44.90 9.03 10.63
CA GLU A 138 45.19 9.78 9.40
C GLU A 138 45.73 8.89 8.27
N ASN A 139 46.24 7.69 8.58
CA ASN A 139 46.83 6.77 7.61
C ASN A 139 46.02 5.47 7.47
N ASP A 140 44.76 5.49 7.89
CA ASP A 140 43.80 4.40 7.76
C ASP A 140 44.26 3.07 8.38
N HIS A 141 45.12 3.03 9.40
CA HIS A 141 45.65 1.78 9.96
C HIS A 141 44.63 0.95 10.79
N TYR A 142 43.35 1.13 10.52
CA TYR A 142 42.23 0.43 11.10
C TYR A 142 41.33 -0.17 10.00
N GLY A 143 40.66 -1.26 10.37
CA GLY A 143 39.70 -1.95 9.52
C GLY A 143 38.37 -1.20 9.45
N ILE A 144 37.68 -1.33 8.33
CA ILE A 144 36.29 -0.86 8.18
C ILE A 144 35.38 -1.94 8.77
N ASN A 145 35.18 -1.84 10.08
CA ASN A 145 34.31 -2.67 10.88
C ASN A 145 33.69 -1.83 12.02
N ILE A 146 32.66 -2.37 12.68
CA ILE A 146 31.92 -1.66 13.73
C ILE A 146 32.83 -1.13 14.86
N PRO A 147 33.61 -1.96 15.59
CA PRO A 147 34.36 -1.48 16.75
C PRO A 147 35.40 -0.42 16.38
N MET A 148 36.03 -0.52 15.21
CA MET A 148 37.03 0.44 14.80
C MET A 148 36.43 1.78 14.38
N ILE A 149 35.31 1.79 13.65
CA ILE A 149 34.63 3.04 13.27
C ILE A 149 34.14 3.76 14.50
N GLU A 150 33.53 3.05 15.45
CA GLU A 150 33.12 3.64 16.73
C GLU A 150 34.32 4.24 17.47
N LEU A 151 35.44 3.51 17.54
CA LEU A 151 36.64 4.00 18.21
C LEU A 151 37.16 5.29 17.56
N MET A 152 37.19 5.36 16.23
CA MET A 152 37.63 6.57 15.53
C MET A 152 36.69 7.74 15.82
N MET A 153 35.37 7.54 15.69
CA MET A 153 34.39 8.60 15.97
C MET A 153 34.46 9.08 17.43
N LYS A 154 34.62 8.15 18.40
CA LYS A 154 34.73 8.48 19.83
C LYS A 154 35.97 9.32 20.17
N ASN A 155 37.05 9.20 19.40
CA ASN A 155 38.32 9.88 19.70
C ASN A 155 38.58 11.11 18.85
N PHE A 156 38.09 11.16 17.60
CA PHE A 156 38.44 12.20 16.64
C PHE A 156 37.26 13.07 16.20
N GLY A 157 36.06 12.83 16.69
CA GLY A 157 34.91 13.66 16.35
C GLY A 157 33.70 13.44 17.24
N ASN A 158 32.53 13.62 16.66
CA ASN A 158 31.25 13.49 17.35
C ASN A 158 30.74 12.05 17.28
N PHE A 159 30.36 11.50 18.44
CA PHE A 159 29.81 10.16 18.53
C PHE A 159 28.57 10.11 19.42
N SER A 160 27.48 9.60 18.85
CA SER A 160 26.27 9.19 19.57
C SER A 160 26.01 7.73 19.26
N GLN A 161 26.01 6.88 20.29
CA GLN A 161 25.76 5.45 20.11
C GLN A 161 24.38 5.17 19.52
N ASP A 162 23.37 5.95 19.91
CA ASP A 162 21.99 5.77 19.43
C ASP A 162 21.87 6.13 17.94
N GLU A 163 22.44 7.27 17.53
CA GLU A 163 22.45 7.67 16.11
C GLU A 163 23.28 6.73 15.25
N PHE A 164 24.43 6.27 15.77
CA PHE A 164 25.27 5.30 15.08
C PHE A 164 24.56 3.95 14.89
N ASN A 165 23.79 3.49 15.88
CA ASN A 165 23.07 2.23 15.76
C ASN A 165 21.88 2.31 14.80
N LYS A 166 21.17 3.44 14.75
CA LYS A 166 19.93 3.59 13.97
C LYS A 166 20.10 4.17 12.57
N SER A 167 21.11 5.03 12.39
CA SER A 167 21.38 5.80 11.17
C SER A 167 22.88 5.98 10.98
N ASN A 168 23.60 4.86 10.84
CA ASN A 168 25.05 4.82 10.98
C ASN A 168 25.80 5.63 9.91
N TYR A 169 25.33 5.63 8.67
CA TYR A 169 25.92 6.41 7.59
C TYR A 169 25.72 7.91 7.83
N SER A 170 24.50 8.30 8.24
CA SER A 170 24.23 9.67 8.67
C SER A 170 25.12 10.12 9.82
N ALA A 171 25.29 9.28 10.83
CA ALA A 171 26.14 9.56 11.99
C ALA A 171 27.60 9.78 11.56
N ILE A 172 28.12 8.94 10.66
CA ILE A 172 29.50 9.09 10.17
C ILE A 172 29.68 10.37 9.35
N LEU A 173 28.77 10.68 8.43
CA LEU A 173 28.87 11.89 7.61
C LEU A 173 28.78 13.18 8.45
N ASN A 174 28.10 13.14 9.61
CA ASN A 174 28.02 14.27 10.54
C ASN A 174 29.06 14.23 11.67
N SER A 175 29.96 13.25 11.67
CA SER A 175 30.88 13.00 12.80
C SER A 175 32.01 14.01 12.91
N GLU A 176 32.19 14.91 11.94
CA GLU A 176 33.36 15.80 11.80
C GLU A 176 34.70 15.04 11.67
N CYS A 177 34.65 13.72 11.43
CA CYS A 177 35.81 12.87 11.23
C CYS A 177 36.20 12.82 9.74
N ASP A 178 36.77 13.90 9.20
CA ASP A 178 37.05 14.04 7.75
C ASP A 178 37.84 12.86 7.17
N SER A 179 38.93 12.43 7.82
CA SER A 179 39.74 11.29 7.35
C SER A 179 38.96 9.99 7.32
N LEU A 180 38.09 9.75 8.31
CA LEU A 180 37.22 8.57 8.35
C LEU A 180 36.18 8.61 7.22
N ILE A 181 35.59 9.79 6.98
CA ILE A 181 34.61 9.99 5.92
C ILE A 181 35.28 9.69 4.57
N GLU A 182 36.45 10.26 4.29
CA GLU A 182 37.20 10.01 3.05
C GLU A 182 37.57 8.53 2.89
N TYR A 183 38.02 7.88 3.97
CA TYR A 183 38.37 6.45 3.95
C TYR A 183 37.17 5.57 3.63
N ILE A 184 36.02 5.85 4.25
CA ILE A 184 34.78 5.09 3.99
C ILE A 184 34.29 5.32 2.57
N GLN A 185 34.32 6.56 2.05
CA GLN A 185 33.90 6.82 0.67
C GLN A 185 34.80 6.09 -0.33
N SER A 186 36.10 6.01 -0.07
CA SER A 186 37.07 5.29 -0.91
C SER A 186 36.84 3.77 -0.92
N TYR A 187 36.23 3.22 0.13
CA TYR A 187 35.97 1.79 0.29
C TYR A 187 34.49 1.50 0.62
N ILE A 188 33.58 2.22 -0.03
CA ILE A 188 32.17 2.26 0.36
C ILE A 188 31.48 0.89 0.36
N ASN A 189 31.81 0.00 -0.57
CA ASN A 189 31.26 -1.37 -0.59
C ASN A 189 31.69 -2.18 0.64
N THR A 190 32.94 -2.03 1.09
CA THR A 190 33.45 -2.69 2.30
C THR A 190 32.69 -2.19 3.52
N TYR A 191 32.47 -0.88 3.60
CA TYR A 191 31.66 -0.27 4.64
C TYR A 191 30.21 -0.79 4.65
N VAL A 192 29.54 -0.76 3.49
CA VAL A 192 28.15 -1.22 3.40
C VAL A 192 28.05 -2.67 3.86
N LYS A 193 28.97 -3.52 3.40
CA LYS A 193 29.00 -4.94 3.78
C LYS A 193 29.28 -5.16 5.26
N ASN A 194 30.33 -4.57 5.80
CA ASN A 194 30.86 -4.95 7.12
C ASN A 194 30.28 -4.13 8.28
N VAL A 195 29.54 -3.07 7.99
CA VAL A 195 29.07 -2.10 8.97
C VAL A 195 27.59 -1.81 8.76
N PHE A 196 27.24 -1.17 7.64
CA PHE A 196 25.87 -0.73 7.40
C PHE A 196 24.87 -1.89 7.49
N LEU A 197 25.16 -3.00 6.82
CA LEU A 197 24.28 -4.18 6.79
C LEU A 197 24.36 -5.03 8.07
N GLU A 198 25.50 -5.01 8.78
CA GLU A 198 25.74 -5.82 9.97
C GLU A 198 25.09 -5.25 11.23
N ILE A 199 24.95 -3.92 11.36
CA ILE A 199 24.28 -3.30 12.52
C ILE A 199 22.78 -3.60 12.44
N PRO A 200 22.17 -4.38 13.35
CA PRO A 200 20.78 -4.83 13.19
C PRO A 200 19.77 -3.69 13.23
N GLU A 201 20.01 -2.68 14.07
CA GLU A 201 19.11 -1.55 14.31
C GLU A 201 19.20 -0.43 13.26
N ASN A 202 20.11 -0.54 12.30
CA ASN A 202 20.37 0.50 11.30
C ASN A 202 19.28 0.50 10.22
N SER A 203 18.10 1.01 10.57
CA SER A 203 16.93 1.08 9.69
C SER A 203 16.39 2.50 9.48
N GLN A 204 16.88 3.50 10.23
CA GLN A 204 16.33 4.86 10.29
C GLN A 204 17.27 5.91 9.69
N GLU A 205 18.00 5.56 8.63
CA GLU A 205 18.85 6.52 7.91
C GLU A 205 18.06 7.77 7.50
N ARG A 206 18.70 8.93 7.58
CA ARG A 206 18.11 10.15 7.02
C ARG A 206 17.97 9.98 5.51
N GLU A 207 16.93 10.57 4.95
CA GLU A 207 16.63 10.40 3.53
C GLU A 207 17.75 10.96 2.63
N ASP A 208 18.28 12.14 2.96
CA ASP A 208 19.33 12.82 2.19
C ASP A 208 20.61 11.97 2.09
N THR A 209 21.05 11.39 3.20
CA THR A 209 22.23 10.52 3.25
C THR A 209 21.96 9.17 2.60
N LEU A 210 20.76 8.60 2.76
CA LEU A 210 20.35 7.40 2.06
C LEU A 210 20.38 7.61 0.54
N ILE A 211 19.82 8.70 0.04
CA ILE A 211 19.86 9.07 -1.38
C ILE A 211 21.30 9.21 -1.85
N SER A 212 22.17 9.88 -1.08
CA SER A 212 23.58 10.01 -1.43
C SER A 212 24.29 8.64 -1.57
N LEU A 213 23.96 7.67 -0.70
CA LEU A 213 24.49 6.32 -0.77
C LEU A 213 23.94 5.54 -1.98
N LEU A 214 22.66 5.68 -2.30
CA LEU A 214 22.02 5.01 -3.43
C LEU A 214 22.42 5.59 -4.80
N ASN A 215 22.79 6.87 -4.84
CA ASN A 215 23.32 7.54 -6.02
C ASN A 215 24.83 7.38 -6.19
N ASN A 216 25.54 6.80 -5.21
CA ASN A 216 26.97 6.56 -5.32
C ASN A 216 27.24 5.39 -6.29
N ASP A 217 27.80 5.71 -7.46
CA ASP A 217 28.10 4.74 -8.53
C ASP A 217 29.17 3.71 -8.15
N HIS A 218 29.97 3.97 -7.10
CA HIS A 218 30.90 2.99 -6.57
C HIS A 218 30.20 1.92 -5.71
N VAL A 219 28.99 2.18 -5.21
CA VAL A 219 28.20 1.18 -4.50
C VAL A 219 27.58 0.21 -5.50
N THR A 220 27.92 -1.07 -5.38
CA THR A 220 27.37 -2.07 -6.31
C THR A 220 25.84 -2.12 -6.21
N LEU A 221 25.17 -2.41 -7.31
CA LEU A 221 23.72 -2.54 -7.36
C LEU A 221 23.19 -3.54 -6.31
N GLN A 222 23.91 -4.65 -6.08
CA GLN A 222 23.56 -5.63 -5.05
C GLN A 222 23.48 -4.98 -3.67
N TYR A 223 24.46 -4.16 -3.31
CA TYR A 223 24.49 -3.48 -2.03
C TYR A 223 23.46 -2.36 -1.93
N ARG A 224 23.22 -1.59 -3.00
CA ARG A 224 22.14 -0.59 -3.02
C ARG A 224 20.76 -1.21 -2.77
N LYS A 225 20.47 -2.35 -3.42
CA LYS A 225 19.23 -3.11 -3.20
C LYS A 225 19.14 -3.67 -1.77
N ALA A 226 20.26 -4.14 -1.21
CA ALA A 226 20.29 -4.62 0.18
C ALA A 226 20.04 -3.50 1.20
N VAL A 227 20.58 -2.30 0.94
CA VAL A 227 20.34 -1.09 1.75
C VAL A 227 18.86 -0.73 1.74
N VAL A 228 18.22 -0.61 0.56
CA VAL A 228 16.78 -0.29 0.42
C VAL A 228 15.90 -1.28 1.19
N LYS A 229 16.25 -2.56 1.17
CA LYS A 229 15.52 -3.60 1.91
C LYS A 229 15.67 -3.49 3.42
N LYS A 230 16.82 -3.01 3.89
CA LYS A 230 17.14 -2.90 5.32
C LYS A 230 16.48 -1.70 5.99
N VAL A 231 16.41 -0.56 5.30
CA VAL A 231 15.93 0.69 5.88
C VAL A 231 14.41 0.82 5.84
N ASP A 232 13.83 1.46 6.85
CA ASP A 232 12.40 1.82 6.92
C ASP A 232 12.11 3.18 6.29
N THR A 233 13.14 4.02 6.13
CA THR A 233 13.07 5.35 5.51
C THR A 233 12.46 5.26 4.11
N LYS A 234 11.42 6.08 3.88
CA LYS A 234 10.79 6.22 2.57
C LYS A 234 11.36 7.41 1.83
N ILE A 235 11.53 7.26 0.52
CA ILE A 235 11.93 8.34 -0.40
C ILE A 235 10.71 9.20 -0.73
N ILE A 236 10.82 10.51 -0.57
CA ILE A 236 9.80 11.52 -0.83
C ILE A 236 9.63 11.75 -2.32
N ASP A 237 10.73 12.03 -3.05
CA ASP A 237 10.71 12.32 -4.48
C ASP A 237 11.58 11.33 -5.27
N PRO A 238 11.00 10.48 -6.14
CA PRO A 238 11.78 9.52 -6.91
C PRO A 238 12.76 10.19 -7.89
N ASN A 239 12.59 11.48 -8.23
CA ASN A 239 13.51 12.21 -9.10
C ASN A 239 14.87 12.48 -8.45
N GLU A 240 15.00 12.33 -7.14
CA GLU A 240 16.29 12.50 -6.47
C GLU A 240 17.22 11.30 -6.69
N LEU A 241 16.70 10.18 -7.18
CA LEU A 241 17.51 9.03 -7.58
C LEU A 241 17.94 9.14 -9.05
N ILE A 242 19.22 8.85 -9.32
CA ILE A 242 19.79 8.92 -10.67
C ILE A 242 19.47 7.64 -11.46
N SER A 243 19.44 6.49 -10.79
CA SER A 243 19.25 5.19 -11.42
C SER A 243 17.77 4.84 -11.59
N GLU A 244 17.31 4.68 -12.84
CA GLU A 244 15.95 4.22 -13.16
C GLU A 244 15.65 2.84 -12.55
N GLU A 245 16.64 1.94 -12.54
CA GLU A 245 16.50 0.63 -11.88
C GLU A 245 16.23 0.77 -10.38
N MET A 246 16.89 1.71 -9.70
CA MET A 246 16.64 1.96 -8.27
C MET A 246 15.27 2.60 -8.04
N ILE A 247 14.83 3.49 -8.93
CA ILE A 247 13.49 4.11 -8.87
C ILE A 247 12.39 3.03 -8.94
N HIS A 248 12.51 2.07 -9.85
CA HIS A 248 11.57 0.95 -9.91
C HIS A 248 11.65 0.08 -8.66
N PHE A 249 12.87 -0.20 -8.19
CA PHE A 249 13.07 -1.07 -7.02
C PHE A 249 12.48 -0.48 -5.72
N ILE A 250 12.61 0.83 -5.48
CA ILE A 250 12.00 1.45 -4.29
C ILE A 250 10.47 1.39 -4.33
N LEU A 251 9.87 1.44 -5.52
CA LEU A 251 8.42 1.32 -5.68
C LEU A 251 7.95 -0.11 -5.37
N GLU A 252 8.68 -1.11 -5.86
CA GLU A 252 8.42 -2.53 -5.60
C GLU A 252 8.55 -2.89 -4.11
N GLU A 253 9.57 -2.36 -3.44
CA GLU A 253 9.82 -2.59 -2.01
C GLU A 253 8.96 -1.68 -1.10
N GLY A 254 8.09 -0.85 -1.67
CA GLY A 254 7.22 0.06 -0.90
C GLY A 254 7.96 1.14 -0.12
N LYS A 255 9.17 1.50 -0.57
CA LYS A 255 10.08 2.50 0.04
C LYS A 255 9.90 3.89 -0.55
N LEU A 256 8.75 4.15 -1.17
CA LEU A 256 8.37 5.44 -1.70
C LEU A 256 7.20 6.02 -0.88
N ILE A 257 7.24 7.31 -0.60
CA ILE A 257 6.13 8.02 0.04
C ILE A 257 4.87 7.91 -0.84
N PRO A 258 3.75 7.40 -0.30
CA PRO A 258 2.47 7.34 -1.00
C PRO A 258 1.87 8.74 -1.15
N SER A 259 2.11 9.38 -2.29
CA SER A 259 1.49 10.64 -2.67
C SER A 259 0.97 10.58 -4.09
N TRP A 260 -0.07 11.36 -4.41
CA TRP A 260 -0.58 11.38 -5.80
C TRP A 260 0.46 11.92 -6.79
N LYS A 261 1.35 12.82 -6.35
CA LYS A 261 2.51 13.29 -7.14
C LYS A 261 3.38 12.11 -7.59
N ASN A 262 3.69 11.21 -6.67
CA ASN A 262 4.51 10.04 -6.94
C ASN A 262 3.78 9.01 -7.82
N ILE A 263 2.49 8.77 -7.60
CA ILE A 263 1.70 7.90 -8.49
C ILE A 263 1.67 8.45 -9.92
N LEU A 264 1.47 9.76 -10.07
CA LEU A 264 1.50 10.44 -11.37
C LEU A 264 2.85 10.32 -12.06
N TYR A 265 3.95 10.40 -11.31
CA TYR A 265 5.30 10.22 -11.85
C TYR A 265 5.44 8.86 -12.55
N PHE A 266 5.11 7.77 -11.86
CA PHE A 266 5.21 6.42 -12.43
C PHE A 266 4.21 6.19 -13.56
N TYR A 267 2.97 6.66 -13.41
CA TYR A 267 1.96 6.60 -14.46
C TYR A 267 2.41 7.31 -15.75
N ASN A 268 3.07 8.45 -15.65
CA ASN A 268 3.56 9.19 -16.81
C ASN A 268 4.75 8.48 -17.48
N LYS A 269 5.63 7.85 -16.69
CA LYS A 269 6.76 7.06 -17.19
C LYS A 269 6.32 5.84 -18.00
N THR A 270 5.19 5.23 -17.65
CA THR A 270 4.60 4.08 -18.34
C THR A 270 3.62 4.48 -19.46
N ASN A 271 3.74 5.71 -19.99
CA ASN A 271 2.85 6.26 -21.03
C ASN A 271 1.35 6.19 -20.68
N GLY A 272 1.04 6.32 -19.39
CA GLY A 272 -0.33 6.36 -18.88
C GLY A 272 -0.93 4.98 -18.58
N GLN A 273 -0.09 3.98 -18.28
CA GLN A 273 -0.51 2.63 -17.91
C GLN A 273 -0.27 2.33 -16.44
N PHE A 274 -1.23 1.67 -15.79
CA PHE A 274 -1.05 1.17 -14.43
C PHE A 274 -0.46 -0.25 -14.49
N GLU A 275 0.86 -0.35 -14.51
CA GLU A 275 1.57 -1.62 -14.50
C GLU A 275 1.43 -2.36 -13.15
N ASP A 276 1.77 -3.65 -13.13
CA ASP A 276 1.59 -4.54 -11.98
C ASP A 276 2.24 -4.01 -10.69
N HIS A 277 3.43 -3.43 -10.79
CA HIS A 277 4.15 -2.90 -9.65
C HIS A 277 3.45 -1.67 -9.05
N LEU A 278 2.90 -0.78 -9.89
CA LEU A 278 2.10 0.37 -9.46
C LEU A 278 0.75 -0.09 -8.89
N ASN A 279 0.12 -1.11 -9.49
CA ASN A 279 -1.10 -1.72 -8.95
C ASN A 279 -0.86 -2.36 -7.58
N LYS A 280 0.25 -3.06 -7.38
CA LYS A 280 0.64 -3.60 -6.06
C LYS A 280 0.81 -2.47 -5.05
N PHE A 281 1.47 -1.38 -5.43
CA PHE A 281 1.63 -0.21 -4.57
C PHE A 281 0.28 0.40 -4.15
N LEU A 282 -0.65 0.56 -5.10
CA LEU A 282 -2.01 1.07 -4.85
C LEU A 282 -2.88 0.12 -4.01
N ASN A 283 -2.59 -1.18 -4.04
CA ASN A 283 -3.27 -2.22 -3.28
C ASN A 283 -2.55 -2.58 -1.96
N SER A 284 -1.57 -1.80 -1.52
CA SER A 284 -0.98 -1.93 -0.19
C SER A 284 -1.80 -1.16 0.83
N GLU A 285 -2.22 -1.80 1.94
CA GLU A 285 -3.04 -1.17 2.97
C GLU A 285 -2.36 0.07 3.59
N ASN A 286 -1.04 0.01 3.81
CA ASN A 286 -0.27 1.12 4.37
C ASN A 286 -0.26 2.31 3.40
N ASN A 287 0.01 2.06 2.12
CA ASN A 287 0.06 3.11 1.11
C ASN A 287 -1.33 3.71 0.85
N PHE A 288 -2.34 2.85 0.83
CA PHE A 288 -3.73 3.22 0.69
C PHE A 288 -4.16 4.24 1.75
N LYS A 289 -3.85 3.99 3.03
CA LYS A 289 -4.21 4.88 4.16
C LYS A 289 -3.65 6.28 3.96
N GLU A 290 -2.39 6.40 3.56
CA GLU A 290 -1.74 7.69 3.30
C GLU A 290 -2.35 8.40 2.07
N LEU A 291 -2.58 7.68 0.97
CA LEU A 291 -3.10 8.27 -0.29
C LEU A 291 -4.52 8.84 -0.17
N ILE A 292 -5.40 8.24 0.64
CA ILE A 292 -6.78 8.74 0.79
C ILE A 292 -6.89 10.00 1.66
N GLU A 293 -5.88 10.30 2.47
CA GLU A 293 -5.82 11.55 3.24
C GLU A 293 -5.57 12.75 2.31
N GLU A 294 -4.85 12.53 1.22
CA GLU A 294 -4.63 13.52 0.17
C GLU A 294 -5.82 13.55 -0.82
N LYS A 295 -6.54 14.67 -0.85
CA LYS A 295 -7.56 14.93 -1.90
C LYS A 295 -6.91 15.57 -3.10
N LEU A 296 -7.14 15.01 -4.29
CA LEU A 296 -6.78 15.69 -5.53
C LEU A 296 -7.63 16.97 -5.66
N LYS A 297 -6.96 18.09 -5.90
CA LYS A 297 -7.64 19.36 -6.14
C LYS A 297 -8.19 19.40 -7.57
N PRO A 298 -9.39 19.96 -7.78
CA PRO A 298 -9.87 20.21 -9.14
C PRO A 298 -8.85 21.11 -9.84
N SER A 299 -8.32 20.67 -10.97
CA SER A 299 -7.43 21.48 -11.80
C SER A 299 -7.97 21.50 -13.23
N GLY A 300 -7.68 22.59 -13.94
CA GLY A 300 -7.94 22.68 -15.37
C GLY A 300 -6.99 21.81 -16.21
N ASN A 301 -6.06 21.07 -15.59
CA ASN A 301 -5.06 20.27 -16.28
C ASN A 301 -5.69 19.01 -16.89
N ASP A 302 -5.62 18.90 -18.21
CA ASP A 302 -6.14 17.75 -18.96
C ASP A 302 -5.36 16.46 -18.65
N GLU A 303 -4.10 16.54 -18.24
CA GLU A 303 -3.31 15.38 -17.80
C GLU A 303 -3.88 14.76 -16.53
N LEU A 304 -4.29 15.57 -15.55
CA LEU A 304 -4.89 15.08 -14.32
C LEU A 304 -6.24 14.41 -14.60
N LYS A 305 -7.05 14.98 -15.49
CA LYS A 305 -8.31 14.36 -15.92
C LYS A 305 -8.07 13.03 -16.63
N LYS A 306 -7.04 12.97 -17.49
CA LYS A 306 -6.62 11.74 -18.18
C LYS A 306 -6.16 10.67 -17.18
N PHE A 307 -5.35 11.05 -16.19
CA PHE A 307 -4.94 10.17 -15.11
C PHE A 307 -6.13 9.60 -14.33
N ILE A 308 -7.04 10.47 -13.85
CA ILE A 308 -8.22 10.02 -13.08
C ILE A 308 -9.10 9.10 -13.94
N ARG A 309 -9.30 9.43 -15.22
CA ARG A 309 -10.03 8.58 -16.18
C ARG A 309 -9.40 7.18 -16.24
N ASN A 310 -8.09 7.11 -16.47
CA ASN A 310 -7.39 5.84 -16.59
C ASN A 310 -7.37 5.06 -15.28
N PHE A 311 -7.26 5.75 -14.12
CA PHE A 311 -7.34 5.12 -12.81
C PHE A 311 -8.72 4.49 -12.59
N ILE A 312 -9.79 5.23 -12.89
CA ILE A 312 -11.16 4.74 -12.73
C ILE A 312 -11.43 3.51 -13.59
N LEU A 313 -10.81 3.47 -14.79
CA LEU A 313 -10.89 2.35 -15.72
C LEU A 313 -9.93 1.20 -15.39
N ASN A 314 -9.12 1.32 -14.33
CA ASN A 314 -8.18 0.30 -13.92
C ASN A 314 -8.86 -0.83 -13.13
N GLU A 315 -8.93 -2.02 -13.72
CA GLU A 315 -9.55 -3.19 -13.09
C GLU A 315 -8.67 -3.84 -12.00
N ASN A 316 -7.40 -3.48 -11.91
CA ASN A 316 -6.45 -4.14 -11.01
C ASN A 316 -6.42 -3.57 -9.58
N VAL A 317 -7.16 -2.49 -9.30
CA VAL A 317 -7.36 -2.00 -7.93
C VAL A 317 -8.50 -2.78 -7.27
N SER A 318 -8.29 -3.28 -6.06
CA SER A 318 -9.31 -4.03 -5.30
C SER A 318 -10.57 -3.19 -5.09
N LEU A 319 -11.74 -3.82 -5.02
CA LEU A 319 -13.01 -3.12 -4.89
C LEU A 319 -13.06 -2.24 -3.62
N ASP A 320 -12.56 -2.74 -2.50
CA ASP A 320 -12.57 -2.04 -1.22
C ASP A 320 -11.74 -0.75 -1.25
N PHE A 321 -10.56 -0.78 -1.85
CA PHE A 321 -9.72 0.40 -2.01
C PHE A 321 -10.27 1.32 -3.09
N TYR A 322 -10.71 0.77 -4.22
CA TYR A 322 -11.31 1.50 -5.32
C TYR A 322 -12.44 2.42 -4.85
N GLN A 323 -13.40 1.89 -4.09
CA GLN A 323 -14.50 2.66 -3.53
C GLN A 323 -14.02 3.87 -2.73
N LYS A 324 -12.96 3.71 -1.93
CA LYS A 324 -12.44 4.80 -1.10
C LYS A 324 -11.63 5.80 -1.91
N TYR A 325 -10.80 5.35 -2.86
CA TYR A 325 -10.08 6.24 -3.79
C TYR A 325 -11.00 7.17 -4.58
N LEU A 326 -12.18 6.69 -4.97
CA LEU A 326 -13.17 7.54 -5.65
C LEU A 326 -13.51 8.80 -4.84
N ASN A 327 -13.44 8.78 -3.51
CA ASN A 327 -13.70 9.96 -2.68
C ASN A 327 -12.62 11.05 -2.85
N SER A 328 -11.41 10.68 -3.26
CA SER A 328 -10.29 11.61 -3.47
C SER A 328 -10.34 12.30 -4.83
N PHE A 329 -11.21 11.87 -5.75
CA PHE A 329 -11.27 12.38 -7.13
C PHE A 329 -12.37 13.43 -7.33
N PRO A 330 -12.01 14.67 -7.71
CA PRO A 330 -12.95 15.80 -7.82
C PRO A 330 -13.61 15.91 -9.20
N VAL A 331 -13.86 14.79 -9.89
CA VAL A 331 -14.32 14.80 -11.29
C VAL A 331 -15.51 13.88 -11.47
N ASN A 332 -16.49 14.36 -12.25
CA ASN A 332 -17.55 13.56 -12.83
C ASN A 332 -17.36 13.44 -14.35
N PHE A 333 -17.81 12.34 -14.92
CA PHE A 333 -17.63 12.04 -16.34
C PHE A 333 -18.96 12.12 -17.07
N LYS A 334 -19.04 13.04 -18.03
CA LYS A 334 -20.14 13.09 -19.02
C LYS A 334 -20.10 11.95 -20.03
N ASP A 335 -18.90 11.40 -20.25
CA ASP A 335 -18.64 10.32 -21.20
C ASP A 335 -17.43 9.48 -20.72
N LEU A 336 -17.70 8.26 -20.27
CA LEU A 336 -16.70 7.29 -19.82
C LEU A 336 -17.01 5.89 -20.37
N ASN A 337 -15.98 5.19 -20.85
CA ASN A 337 -16.10 3.84 -21.42
C ASN A 337 -15.84 2.79 -20.33
N PHE A 338 -16.80 2.59 -19.44
CA PHE A 338 -16.69 1.69 -18.28
C PHE A 338 -17.26 0.28 -18.54
N GLU A 339 -17.55 -0.08 -19.79
CA GLU A 339 -18.15 -1.37 -20.18
C GLU A 339 -17.27 -2.58 -19.85
N SER A 340 -15.95 -2.38 -19.75
CA SER A 340 -15.01 -3.43 -19.37
C SER A 340 -14.88 -3.63 -17.86
N LEU A 341 -15.46 -2.77 -17.03
CA LEU A 341 -15.31 -2.84 -15.58
C LEU A 341 -16.24 -3.87 -14.96
N HIS A 342 -15.82 -4.43 -13.81
CA HIS A 342 -16.69 -5.29 -13.01
C HIS A 342 -17.93 -4.53 -12.50
N TYR A 343 -19.07 -5.23 -12.42
CA TYR A 343 -20.36 -4.65 -12.03
C TYR A 343 -20.28 -3.83 -10.73
N ASP A 344 -19.61 -4.34 -9.69
CA ASP A 344 -19.51 -3.65 -8.40
C ASP A 344 -18.72 -2.34 -8.45
N LYS A 345 -17.74 -2.23 -9.37
CA LYS A 345 -17.01 -0.97 -9.58
C LYS A 345 -17.89 0.03 -10.30
N VAL A 346 -18.64 -0.39 -11.32
CA VAL A 346 -19.61 0.48 -12.00
C VAL A 346 -20.70 0.95 -11.04
N LYS A 347 -21.21 0.05 -10.19
CA LYS A 347 -22.13 0.40 -9.09
C LYS A 347 -21.52 1.45 -8.16
N SER A 348 -20.24 1.33 -7.83
CA SER A 348 -19.52 2.31 -7.01
C SER A 348 -19.39 3.67 -7.69
N LEU A 349 -19.22 3.72 -9.02
CA LEU A 349 -19.18 4.96 -9.79
C LEU A 349 -20.53 5.69 -9.79
N VAL A 350 -21.64 4.95 -9.93
CA VAL A 350 -23.00 5.50 -9.87
C VAL A 350 -23.30 6.03 -8.47
N ASN A 351 -23.03 5.24 -7.43
CA ASN A 351 -23.34 5.59 -6.04
C ASN A 351 -22.50 6.75 -5.48
N LYS A 352 -21.36 7.08 -6.10
CA LYS A 352 -20.45 8.16 -5.68
C LYS A 352 -20.47 9.35 -6.65
N ASP A 353 -21.52 9.46 -7.46
CA ASP A 353 -21.77 10.55 -8.41
C ASP A 353 -20.59 10.82 -9.37
N LYS A 354 -19.88 9.76 -9.77
CA LYS A 354 -18.76 9.87 -10.72
C LYS A 354 -19.22 9.86 -12.16
N LEU A 355 -20.42 9.39 -12.43
CA LEU A 355 -21.04 9.44 -13.75
C LEU A 355 -22.08 10.58 -13.76
N SER A 356 -21.88 11.57 -14.63
CA SER A 356 -22.91 12.57 -14.86
C SER A 356 -24.11 11.94 -15.57
N PHE A 357 -25.30 12.46 -15.31
CA PHE A 357 -26.49 12.04 -16.05
C PHE A 357 -26.43 12.52 -17.50
N THR A 358 -26.11 11.61 -18.42
CA THR A 358 -26.08 11.84 -19.87
C THR A 358 -26.67 10.65 -20.60
N ILE A 359 -27.20 10.86 -21.80
CA ILE A 359 -27.76 9.79 -22.65
C ILE A 359 -26.72 8.68 -22.89
N LYS A 360 -25.45 9.07 -23.10
CA LYS A 360 -24.35 8.11 -23.29
C LYS A 360 -24.15 7.22 -22.07
N ASN A 361 -23.99 7.80 -20.87
CA ASN A 361 -23.80 7.03 -19.65
C ASN A 361 -25.04 6.18 -19.32
N TYR A 362 -26.23 6.74 -19.52
CA TYR A 362 -27.49 6.01 -19.35
C TYR A 362 -27.56 4.77 -20.25
N ASN A 363 -27.32 4.92 -21.57
CA ASN A 363 -27.37 3.81 -22.51
C ASN A 363 -26.33 2.74 -22.19
N ARG A 364 -25.10 3.13 -21.85
CA ARG A 364 -24.05 2.17 -21.43
C ARG A 364 -24.45 1.35 -20.20
N LEU A 365 -25.01 2.00 -19.18
CA LEU A 365 -25.53 1.30 -17.99
C LEU A 365 -26.68 0.38 -18.34
N ARG A 366 -27.59 0.84 -19.20
CA ARG A 366 -28.77 0.06 -19.60
C ARG A 366 -28.40 -1.17 -20.43
N GLU A 367 -27.40 -1.06 -21.29
CA GLU A 367 -26.98 -2.14 -22.17
C GLU A 367 -26.14 -3.19 -21.44
N ASN A 368 -25.27 -2.76 -20.51
CA ASN A 368 -24.24 -3.63 -19.92
C ASN A 368 -24.39 -3.88 -18.41
N PHE A 369 -25.12 -3.04 -17.67
CA PHE A 369 -25.13 -3.05 -16.20
C PHE A 369 -26.51 -2.82 -15.58
N LYS A 370 -27.59 -3.39 -16.17
CA LYS A 370 -28.92 -3.32 -15.55
C LYS A 370 -28.87 -3.87 -14.11
N PRO A 371 -29.57 -3.27 -13.13
CA PRO A 371 -30.48 -2.12 -13.25
C PRO A 371 -29.84 -0.75 -12.94
N LEU A 372 -28.51 -0.59 -13.00
CA LEU A 372 -27.81 0.64 -12.55
C LEU A 372 -28.21 1.90 -13.33
N HIS A 373 -28.79 1.78 -14.52
CA HIS A 373 -29.34 2.92 -15.26
C HIS A 373 -30.52 3.58 -14.53
N LEU A 374 -31.27 2.82 -13.73
CA LEU A 374 -32.35 3.34 -12.87
C LEU A 374 -31.77 4.05 -11.65
N THR A 375 -30.74 3.48 -11.01
CA THR A 375 -30.02 4.14 -9.91
C THR A 375 -29.42 5.48 -10.35
N LEU A 376 -28.92 5.56 -11.59
CA LEU A 376 -28.45 6.83 -12.14
C LEU A 376 -29.58 7.88 -12.25
N ILE A 377 -30.80 7.48 -12.63
CA ILE A 377 -31.99 8.34 -12.66
C ILE A 377 -32.34 8.82 -11.24
N GLU A 378 -32.39 7.90 -10.28
CA GLU A 378 -32.74 8.18 -8.89
C GLU A 378 -31.78 9.22 -8.27
N ASN A 379 -30.49 9.10 -8.54
CA ASN A 379 -29.47 10.05 -8.04
C ASN A 379 -29.52 11.42 -8.75
N ASN A 380 -30.11 11.51 -9.95
CA ASN A 380 -30.03 12.69 -10.82
C ASN A 380 -31.40 13.12 -11.39
N THR A 381 -32.45 13.06 -10.57
CA THR A 381 -33.85 13.30 -11.01
C THR A 381 -34.06 14.59 -11.81
N THR A 382 -33.37 15.69 -11.45
CA THR A 382 -33.50 16.96 -12.18
C THR A 382 -33.01 16.84 -13.63
N PHE A 383 -31.78 16.36 -13.83
CA PHE A 383 -31.22 16.14 -15.17
C PHE A 383 -31.96 15.07 -15.95
N PHE A 384 -32.53 14.07 -15.27
CA PHE A 384 -33.38 13.07 -15.89
C PHE A 384 -34.61 13.71 -16.54
N PHE A 385 -35.34 14.57 -15.82
CA PHE A 385 -36.54 15.20 -16.38
C PHE A 385 -36.24 16.16 -17.54
N ASP A 386 -35.06 16.80 -17.54
CA ASP A 386 -34.62 17.62 -18.69
C ASP A 386 -34.44 16.79 -19.97
N LEU A 387 -34.11 15.50 -19.84
CA LEU A 387 -33.79 14.59 -20.96
C LEU A 387 -34.79 13.44 -21.14
N ILE A 388 -35.91 13.43 -20.40
CA ILE A 388 -36.85 12.30 -20.34
C ILE A 388 -37.38 11.86 -21.71
N ARG A 389 -37.58 12.81 -22.63
CA ARG A 389 -38.09 12.55 -23.99
C ARG A 389 -37.06 11.85 -24.89
N GLU A 390 -35.79 11.94 -24.56
CA GLU A 390 -34.69 11.30 -25.29
C GLU A 390 -34.36 9.91 -24.71
N ILE A 391 -34.92 9.57 -23.55
CA ILE A 391 -34.68 8.33 -22.83
C ILE A 391 -35.76 7.32 -23.16
N ARG A 392 -35.33 6.10 -23.51
CA ARG A 392 -36.25 4.98 -23.75
C ARG A 392 -36.49 4.22 -22.45
N LEU A 393 -37.66 4.36 -21.84
CA LEU A 393 -38.10 3.52 -20.73
C LEU A 393 -39.05 2.43 -21.24
N ASN A 394 -38.98 1.24 -20.63
CA ASN A 394 -39.98 0.19 -20.81
C ASN A 394 -40.88 0.07 -19.57
N ALA A 395 -41.89 -0.80 -19.61
CA ALA A 395 -42.82 -0.99 -18.50
C ALA A 395 -42.12 -1.37 -17.18
N GLU A 396 -41.10 -2.21 -17.23
CA GLU A 396 -40.35 -2.65 -16.05
C GLU A 396 -39.54 -1.50 -15.43
N ASP A 397 -38.89 -0.67 -16.26
CA ASP A 397 -38.18 0.53 -15.86
C ASP A 397 -39.15 1.49 -15.14
N VAL A 398 -40.34 1.71 -15.70
CA VAL A 398 -41.38 2.57 -15.11
C VAL A 398 -41.88 2.01 -13.78
N ASN A 399 -42.21 0.72 -13.72
CA ASN A 399 -42.67 0.10 -12.48
C ASN A 399 -41.64 0.22 -11.35
N SER A 400 -40.36 -0.01 -11.67
CA SER A 400 -39.27 0.13 -10.70
C SER A 400 -39.15 1.56 -10.17
N LEU A 401 -39.19 2.57 -11.05
CA LEU A 401 -39.13 3.99 -10.65
C LEU A 401 -40.36 4.42 -9.83
N LEU A 402 -41.56 3.95 -10.20
CA LEU A 402 -42.79 4.22 -9.44
C LEU A 402 -42.80 3.52 -8.07
N GLY A 403 -42.16 2.37 -7.96
CA GLY A 403 -42.04 1.61 -6.72
C GLY A 403 -40.96 2.13 -5.76
N HIS A 404 -39.98 2.88 -6.25
CA HIS A 404 -38.86 3.34 -5.43
C HIS A 404 -39.31 4.39 -4.39
N SER A 405 -38.79 4.29 -3.16
CA SER A 405 -39.13 5.19 -2.05
C SER A 405 -38.59 6.60 -2.27
N ASP A 406 -37.36 6.69 -2.79
CA ASP A 406 -36.64 7.96 -2.91
C ASP A 406 -37.11 8.78 -4.12
N PHE A 407 -37.87 8.16 -5.03
CA PHE A 407 -38.51 8.84 -6.14
C PHE A 407 -39.81 9.48 -5.64
N SER A 408 -39.76 10.74 -5.24
CA SER A 408 -40.90 11.44 -4.61
C SER A 408 -42.22 11.33 -5.40
N ILE A 409 -43.37 11.46 -4.72
CA ILE A 409 -44.70 11.48 -5.38
C ILE A 409 -44.76 12.53 -6.51
N SER A 410 -44.16 13.71 -6.30
CA SER A 410 -44.08 14.73 -7.36
C SER A 410 -43.30 14.25 -8.58
N ASN A 411 -42.21 13.51 -8.39
CA ASN A 411 -41.44 12.93 -9.49
C ASN A 411 -42.22 11.80 -10.17
N LYS A 412 -42.96 10.96 -9.40
CA LYS A 412 -43.86 9.93 -9.96
C LYS A 412 -44.92 10.55 -10.87
N LYS A 413 -45.53 11.68 -10.47
CA LYS A 413 -46.46 12.44 -11.33
C LYS A 413 -45.79 12.93 -12.60
N LYS A 414 -44.66 13.64 -12.47
CA LYS A 414 -43.90 14.16 -13.61
C LYS A 414 -43.48 13.06 -14.59
N LEU A 415 -43.13 11.88 -14.08
CA LEU A 415 -42.78 10.72 -14.91
C LEU A 415 -43.95 10.32 -15.81
N ILE A 416 -45.13 10.15 -15.21
CA ILE A 416 -46.34 9.74 -15.94
C ILE A 416 -46.82 10.84 -16.91
N GLU A 417 -46.71 12.11 -16.54
CA GLU A 417 -47.07 13.24 -17.41
C GLU A 417 -46.18 13.37 -18.66
N ASN A 418 -44.95 12.86 -18.60
CA ASN A 418 -43.97 12.98 -19.70
C ASN A 418 -43.79 11.70 -20.53
N LEU A 419 -44.48 10.61 -20.18
CA LEU A 419 -44.39 9.34 -20.89
C LEU A 419 -45.66 9.05 -21.68
N ASP A 420 -45.51 8.31 -22.78
CA ASP A 420 -46.67 7.73 -23.46
C ASP A 420 -47.30 6.66 -22.58
N GLU A 421 -48.59 6.81 -22.33
CA GLU A 421 -49.43 5.86 -21.61
C GLU A 421 -49.29 4.42 -22.10
N SER A 422 -49.02 4.19 -23.39
CA SER A 422 -48.84 2.85 -23.93
C SER A 422 -47.67 2.09 -23.32
N ILE A 423 -46.70 2.78 -22.71
CA ILE A 423 -45.49 2.17 -22.14
C ILE A 423 -45.81 1.40 -20.86
N TYR A 424 -46.75 1.90 -20.04
CA TYR A 424 -47.02 1.35 -18.70
C TYR A 424 -48.42 0.78 -18.54
N ILE A 425 -49.38 1.16 -19.39
CA ILE A 425 -50.76 0.68 -19.27
C ILE A 425 -50.89 -0.84 -19.53
N SER A 426 -50.03 -1.43 -20.36
CA SER A 426 -50.08 -2.87 -20.65
C SER A 426 -49.46 -3.75 -19.56
N ASP A 427 -48.90 -3.17 -18.49
CA ASP A 427 -48.22 -3.90 -17.42
C ASP A 427 -49.01 -3.83 -16.11
N SER A 428 -49.51 -4.97 -15.67
CA SER A 428 -50.37 -5.06 -14.47
C SER A 428 -49.66 -4.64 -13.18
N LYS A 429 -48.33 -4.80 -13.10
CA LYS A 429 -47.54 -4.34 -11.94
C LYS A 429 -47.50 -2.81 -11.88
N SER A 430 -47.15 -2.17 -13.00
CA SER A 430 -47.18 -0.71 -13.16
C SER A 430 -48.56 -0.15 -12.81
N LEU A 431 -49.64 -0.75 -13.33
CA LEU A 431 -51.00 -0.36 -13.01
C LEU A 431 -51.34 -0.52 -11.53
N THR A 432 -50.84 -1.57 -10.87
CA THR A 432 -51.07 -1.77 -9.43
C THR A 432 -50.36 -0.69 -8.61
N THR A 433 -49.12 -0.37 -8.95
CA THR A 433 -48.34 0.70 -8.30
C THR A 433 -49.01 2.06 -8.50
N LEU A 434 -49.45 2.37 -9.73
CA LEU A 434 -50.20 3.59 -10.04
C LEU A 434 -51.54 3.64 -9.29
N GLY A 435 -52.23 2.51 -9.22
CA GLY A 435 -53.47 2.40 -8.45
C GLY A 435 -53.29 2.73 -6.97
N ASN A 436 -52.21 2.25 -6.35
CA ASN A 436 -51.86 2.63 -4.97
C ASN A 436 -51.54 4.12 -4.85
N LEU A 437 -50.82 4.71 -5.82
CA LEU A 437 -50.54 6.16 -5.82
C LEU A 437 -51.81 7.01 -5.94
N ILE A 438 -52.80 6.57 -6.75
CA ILE A 438 -54.10 7.24 -6.89
C ILE A 438 -54.91 7.18 -5.57
N LEU A 439 -54.75 6.08 -4.81
CA LEU A 439 -55.37 5.94 -3.49
C LEU A 439 -54.73 6.88 -2.47
N GLU A 440 -53.41 7.03 -2.50
CA GLU A 440 -52.64 7.89 -1.59
C GLU A 440 -52.80 9.38 -1.89
N ASP A 441 -52.80 9.77 -3.18
CA ASP A 441 -52.87 11.17 -3.59
C ASP A 441 -54.15 11.49 -4.34
N SER A 442 -55.06 12.18 -3.66
CA SER A 442 -56.34 12.55 -4.23
C SER A 442 -56.29 13.52 -5.43
N ASN A 443 -55.16 14.23 -5.60
CA ASN A 443 -54.90 15.19 -6.66
C ASN A 443 -53.92 14.64 -7.72
N PHE A 444 -53.80 13.31 -7.83
CA PHE A 444 -53.08 12.71 -8.93
C PHE A 444 -53.81 13.04 -10.25
N SER A 445 -53.08 13.45 -11.29
CA SER A 445 -53.65 13.83 -12.59
C SER A 445 -53.66 12.60 -13.48
N GLU A 446 -54.84 12.15 -13.90
CA GLU A 446 -55.00 10.90 -14.65
C GLU A 446 -55.87 11.09 -15.89
N SER A 447 -55.51 10.41 -16.97
CA SER A 447 -56.43 10.22 -18.08
C SER A 447 -57.49 9.17 -17.73
N ILE A 448 -58.65 9.27 -18.39
CA ILE A 448 -59.71 8.25 -18.28
C ILE A 448 -59.15 6.87 -18.65
N LYS A 449 -58.29 6.81 -19.66
CA LYS A 449 -57.65 5.58 -20.13
C LYS A 449 -56.81 4.91 -19.04
N LEU A 450 -55.95 5.66 -18.33
CA LEU A 450 -55.19 5.13 -17.21
C LEU A 450 -56.10 4.58 -16.11
N ILE A 451 -57.12 5.34 -15.67
CA ILE A 451 -58.01 4.89 -14.60
C ILE A 451 -58.76 3.63 -15.03
N SER A 452 -59.26 3.59 -16.27
CA SER A 452 -59.92 2.42 -16.84
C SER A 452 -59.02 1.19 -16.78
N SER A 453 -57.77 1.30 -17.24
CA SER A 453 -56.81 0.19 -17.19
C SER A 453 -56.46 -0.23 -15.76
N VAL A 454 -56.27 0.70 -14.82
CA VAL A 454 -56.06 0.37 -13.40
C VAL A 454 -57.24 -0.45 -12.85
N LEU A 455 -58.47 -0.04 -13.10
CA LEU A 455 -59.65 -0.74 -12.60
C LEU A 455 -59.81 -2.14 -13.22
N LEU A 456 -59.53 -2.27 -14.52
CA LEU A 456 -59.73 -3.52 -15.25
C LEU A 456 -58.59 -4.52 -15.05
N GLU A 457 -57.34 -4.07 -15.12
CA GLU A 457 -56.17 -4.94 -15.35
C GLU A 457 -55.15 -4.93 -14.19
N SER A 458 -55.29 -4.07 -13.18
CA SER A 458 -54.40 -4.11 -11.99
C SER A 458 -54.71 -5.28 -11.06
N ASN A 459 -53.75 -5.60 -10.19
CA ASN A 459 -53.86 -6.56 -9.10
C ASN A 459 -54.31 -5.93 -7.76
N LEU A 460 -54.93 -4.74 -7.81
CA LEU A 460 -55.52 -4.12 -6.61
C LEU A 460 -56.62 -5.01 -6.01
N SER A 461 -56.80 -4.90 -4.69
CA SER A 461 -57.92 -5.54 -4.00
C SER A 461 -59.27 -5.04 -4.54
N LEU A 462 -60.30 -5.87 -4.40
CA LEU A 462 -61.66 -5.53 -4.81
C LEU A 462 -62.13 -4.21 -4.18
N ASP A 463 -61.90 -4.05 -2.88
CA ASP A 463 -62.26 -2.82 -2.16
C ASP A 463 -61.53 -1.59 -2.72
N ASN A 464 -60.24 -1.71 -3.01
CA ASN A 464 -59.46 -0.62 -3.59
C ASN A 464 -59.97 -0.23 -4.98
N LYS A 465 -60.30 -1.21 -5.83
CA LYS A 465 -60.90 -0.96 -7.16
C LYS A 465 -62.25 -0.25 -7.03
N ILE A 466 -63.13 -0.71 -6.15
CA ILE A 466 -64.45 -0.09 -5.94
C ILE A 466 -64.31 1.30 -5.32
N TYR A 467 -63.33 1.53 -4.46
CA TYR A 467 -63.04 2.84 -3.88
C TYR A 467 -62.61 3.84 -4.94
N ILE A 468 -61.66 3.47 -5.82
CA ILE A 468 -61.24 4.31 -6.95
C ILE A 468 -62.44 4.59 -7.87
N PHE A 469 -63.22 3.54 -8.21
CA PHE A 469 -64.40 3.68 -9.06
C PHE A 469 -65.40 4.69 -8.47
N ASN A 470 -65.75 4.58 -7.19
CA ASN A 470 -66.71 5.48 -6.55
C ASN A 470 -66.26 6.94 -6.61
N ARG A 471 -64.96 7.20 -6.40
CA ARG A 471 -64.36 8.54 -6.46
C ARG A 471 -64.36 9.15 -7.86
N LYS A 472 -64.36 8.33 -8.91
CA LYS A 472 -64.22 8.74 -10.32
C LYS A 472 -65.43 8.31 -11.17
N SER A 473 -66.54 7.98 -10.51
CA SER A 473 -67.69 7.28 -11.12
C SER A 473 -68.28 8.04 -12.31
N ASN A 474 -68.31 9.37 -12.23
CA ASN A 474 -68.76 10.29 -13.29
C ASN A 474 -67.95 10.23 -14.60
N LEU A 475 -66.79 9.57 -14.63
CA LEU A 475 -65.97 9.43 -15.85
C LEU A 475 -66.41 8.25 -16.73
N PHE A 476 -67.25 7.35 -16.22
CA PHE A 476 -67.50 6.06 -16.86
C PHE A 476 -68.88 5.94 -17.47
N ASN A 477 -68.91 5.49 -18.73
CA ASN A 477 -70.16 5.16 -19.42
C ASN A 477 -70.64 3.74 -19.07
N ARG A 478 -71.83 3.41 -19.57
CA ARG A 478 -72.44 2.09 -19.35
C ARG A 478 -71.62 0.92 -19.91
N GLU A 479 -70.90 1.13 -21.01
CA GLU A 479 -70.06 0.09 -21.61
C GLU A 479 -68.91 -0.29 -20.67
N PHE A 480 -68.16 0.71 -20.17
CA PHE A 480 -67.11 0.49 -19.19
C PHE A 480 -67.63 -0.16 -17.91
N ILE A 481 -68.81 0.25 -17.41
CA ILE A 481 -69.43 -0.38 -16.22
C ILE A 481 -69.63 -1.88 -16.46
N ASN A 482 -70.01 -2.30 -17.67
CA ASN A 482 -70.17 -3.72 -17.98
C ASN A 482 -68.83 -4.46 -17.93
N GLU A 483 -67.78 -3.87 -18.51
CA GLU A 483 -66.42 -4.42 -18.51
C GLU A 483 -65.88 -4.52 -17.07
N PHE A 484 -66.07 -3.48 -16.27
CA PHE A 484 -65.63 -3.44 -14.87
C PHE A 484 -66.35 -4.49 -14.01
N LEU A 485 -67.67 -4.62 -14.13
CA LEU A 485 -68.40 -5.68 -13.44
C LEU A 485 -67.94 -7.08 -13.87
N THR A 486 -67.58 -7.23 -15.14
CA THR A 486 -67.03 -8.50 -15.66
C THR A 486 -65.65 -8.78 -15.08
N SER A 487 -64.77 -7.77 -14.98
CA SER A 487 -63.41 -7.92 -14.45
C SER A 487 -63.37 -8.19 -12.95
N LEU A 488 -64.35 -7.70 -12.18
CA LEU A 488 -64.51 -8.03 -10.76
C LEU A 488 -64.92 -9.50 -10.53
N GLY A 489 -65.55 -10.15 -11.52
CA GLY A 489 -65.93 -11.56 -11.46
C GLY A 489 -67.04 -11.87 -10.43
N GLY A 490 -67.29 -13.17 -10.24
CA GLY A 490 -68.25 -13.69 -9.25
C GLY A 490 -69.64 -13.02 -9.32
N ASN A 491 -70.19 -12.72 -8.15
CA ASN A 491 -71.50 -12.07 -7.99
C ASN A 491 -71.58 -10.68 -8.66
N PHE A 492 -70.46 -9.98 -8.85
CA PHE A 492 -70.44 -8.69 -9.55
C PHE A 492 -70.71 -8.85 -11.04
N LYS A 493 -70.16 -9.90 -11.67
CA LYS A 493 -70.38 -10.20 -13.09
C LYS A 493 -71.85 -10.49 -13.40
N GLU A 494 -72.57 -11.15 -12.48
CA GLU A 494 -74.01 -11.43 -12.63
C GLU A 494 -74.87 -10.16 -12.76
N LEU A 495 -74.38 -9.01 -12.28
CA LEU A 495 -75.08 -7.73 -12.43
C LEU A 495 -75.13 -7.23 -13.88
N ASN A 496 -74.41 -7.88 -14.80
CA ASN A 496 -74.53 -7.62 -16.23
C ASN A 496 -75.75 -8.27 -16.88
N GLU A 497 -76.37 -9.25 -16.22
CA GLU A 497 -77.50 -9.99 -16.75
C GLU A 497 -78.83 -9.46 -16.19
N LYS A 498 -79.92 -9.78 -16.88
CA LYS A 498 -81.28 -9.52 -16.39
C LYS A 498 -81.80 -10.73 -15.62
N GLY A 499 -82.26 -10.52 -14.39
CA GLY A 499 -82.85 -11.55 -13.53
C GLY A 499 -82.07 -11.87 -12.24
N PRO A 500 -80.73 -11.94 -12.23
CA PRO A 500 -79.97 -12.29 -11.02
C PRO A 500 -80.25 -11.37 -9.83
N MET A 501 -80.17 -11.97 -8.63
CA MET A 501 -80.32 -11.28 -7.35
C MET A 501 -79.17 -11.60 -6.37
N PRO A 502 -77.91 -11.29 -6.74
CA PRO A 502 -76.74 -11.65 -5.95
C PRO A 502 -76.73 -10.99 -4.57
N TYR A 503 -75.97 -11.61 -3.66
CA TYR A 503 -75.73 -11.14 -2.30
C TYR A 503 -74.26 -10.72 -2.16
N PHE A 504 -74.04 -9.63 -1.44
CA PHE A 504 -72.71 -9.11 -1.13
C PHE A 504 -72.61 -8.86 0.37
N GLU A 505 -71.42 -9.00 0.94
CA GLU A 505 -71.16 -8.58 2.32
C GLU A 505 -71.41 -7.08 2.47
N LYS A 506 -72.01 -6.69 3.59
CA LYS A 506 -72.44 -5.31 3.77
C LYS A 506 -71.25 -4.41 4.13
N SER A 507 -70.96 -3.44 3.26
CA SER A 507 -70.05 -2.33 3.55
C SER A 507 -70.59 -1.02 2.98
N ASP A 508 -70.22 0.11 3.58
CA ASP A 508 -70.61 1.44 3.07
C ASP A 508 -70.04 1.71 1.67
N LEU A 509 -68.84 1.18 1.41
CA LEU A 509 -68.17 1.22 0.12
C LEU A 509 -69.03 0.58 -0.99
N LEU A 510 -69.52 -0.64 -0.75
CA LEU A 510 -70.36 -1.36 -1.68
C LEU A 510 -71.75 -0.73 -1.80
N PHE A 511 -72.29 -0.18 -0.71
CA PHE A 511 -73.57 0.50 -0.76
C PHE A 511 -73.54 1.75 -1.65
N ASN A 512 -72.46 2.53 -1.61
CA ASN A 512 -72.25 3.68 -2.51
C ASN A 512 -72.07 3.24 -3.96
N PHE A 513 -71.30 2.18 -4.20
CA PHE A 513 -71.14 1.60 -5.53
C PHE A 513 -72.48 1.17 -6.13
N PHE A 514 -73.29 0.43 -5.37
CA PHE A 514 -74.61 0.00 -5.85
C PHE A 514 -75.58 1.17 -6.05
N LYS A 515 -75.53 2.22 -5.20
CA LYS A 515 -76.33 3.43 -5.43
C LYS A 515 -76.03 4.05 -6.79
N TYR A 516 -74.75 4.15 -7.16
CA TYR A 516 -74.33 4.63 -8.47
C TYR A 516 -74.87 3.71 -9.59
N LEU A 517 -74.68 2.40 -9.48
CA LEU A 517 -75.23 1.45 -10.47
C LEU A 517 -76.76 1.55 -10.63
N LYS A 518 -77.49 1.88 -9.55
CA LYS A 518 -78.94 2.11 -9.61
C LYS A 518 -79.29 3.41 -10.33
N GLN A 519 -78.51 4.47 -10.11
CA GLN A 519 -78.67 5.76 -10.81
C GLN A 519 -78.44 5.59 -12.31
N GLU A 520 -77.40 4.85 -12.71
CA GLU A 520 -77.07 4.54 -14.11
C GLU A 520 -78.01 3.49 -14.75
N GLY A 521 -79.08 3.08 -14.06
CA GLY A 521 -80.06 2.12 -14.58
C GLY A 521 -79.47 0.73 -14.85
N LYS A 522 -78.37 0.37 -14.18
CA LYS A 522 -77.75 -0.95 -14.27
C LYS A 522 -78.44 -1.97 -13.37
N ILE A 523 -78.92 -1.54 -12.20
CA ILE A 523 -79.69 -2.36 -11.25
C ILE A 523 -81.02 -1.69 -10.87
N SER A 524 -81.99 -2.47 -10.42
CA SER A 524 -83.34 -1.98 -10.10
C SER A 524 -83.55 -1.67 -8.61
N LYS A 525 -83.02 -2.52 -7.71
CA LYS A 525 -83.22 -2.38 -6.25
C LYS A 525 -81.97 -2.77 -5.46
N ILE A 526 -81.80 -2.11 -4.31
CA ILE A 526 -80.78 -2.40 -3.30
C ILE A 526 -81.54 -2.65 -2.01
N LYS A 527 -81.42 -3.84 -1.42
CA LYS A 527 -82.10 -4.22 -0.18
C LYS A 527 -81.06 -4.59 0.89
N PRO A 528 -80.77 -3.69 1.84
CA PRO A 528 -79.89 -4.01 2.94
C PRO A 528 -80.57 -5.07 3.84
N LYS A 529 -79.82 -6.13 4.17
CA LYS A 529 -80.14 -7.12 5.21
C LYS A 529 -79.16 -6.92 6.39
N LYS A 530 -79.22 -7.80 7.40
CA LYS A 530 -78.39 -7.68 8.61
C LYS A 530 -76.90 -7.56 8.26
N ASP A 531 -76.35 -8.60 7.62
CA ASP A 531 -74.92 -8.71 7.29
C ASP A 531 -74.65 -8.69 5.77
N LEU A 532 -75.70 -8.66 4.94
CA LEU A 532 -75.61 -8.73 3.48
C LEU A 532 -76.38 -7.59 2.80
N ILE A 533 -75.98 -7.24 1.58
CA ILE A 533 -76.74 -6.41 0.65
C ILE A 533 -77.25 -7.31 -0.48
N GLN A 534 -78.57 -7.37 -0.65
CA GLN A 534 -79.18 -8.02 -1.81
C GLN A 534 -79.35 -6.98 -2.93
N VAL A 535 -78.79 -7.27 -4.10
CA VAL A 535 -78.87 -6.39 -5.28
C VAL A 535 -79.75 -7.06 -6.33
N THR A 536 -80.75 -6.34 -6.85
CA THR A 536 -81.70 -6.87 -7.84
C THR A 536 -81.47 -6.21 -9.19
N THR A 537 -81.22 -7.00 -10.23
CA THR A 537 -81.15 -6.54 -11.62
C THR A 537 -82.56 -6.31 -12.20
N PHE A 538 -82.67 -5.78 -13.42
CA PHE A 538 -83.97 -5.66 -14.08
C PHE A 538 -84.48 -7.05 -14.51
N ARG A 539 -85.80 -7.25 -14.45
CA ARG A 539 -86.42 -8.49 -14.93
C ARG A 539 -86.15 -8.66 -16.43
N LYS A 540 -86.04 -9.91 -16.89
CA LYS A 540 -85.84 -10.23 -18.32
C LYS A 540 -86.84 -9.49 -19.18
#